data_AF-A0A8T0A8I6-F1
#
_entry.id   AF-A0A8T0A8I6-F1
#
_cell.length_a   1.000
_cell.length_b   1.000
_cell.length_c   1.000
_cell.angle_alpha   90.00
_cell.angle_beta   90.00
_cell.angle_gamma   90.00
#
_symmetry.space_group_name_H-M   'P 1'
#
loop_
_entity.id
_entity.type
_entity.pdbx_description
1 polymer ?
#
loop_
_entity_poly.entity_id
_entity_poly.type
_entity_poly.pdbx_seq_one_letter_code
_entity_poly.pdbx_strand_id
1 'polypeptide(L)'
;MKDSETEAKPISLLERCWCRSTLNTVPQRSIREIKFLHTPHCPFQVIAKLKNNREVCINPKTKWLQQYLKNAISKIKKSRQTDI
;
A
#
# COMPACT_ATOMS: atom_id res chain seq x y z
N MET A 1 -24.22 -42.63 -6.55
CA MET A 1 -22.74 -42.65 -6.69
C MET A 1 -22.43 -42.00 -8.03
N LYS A 2 -21.82 -40.83 -8.16
CA LYS A 2 -21.00 -40.01 -7.27
C LYS A 2 -21.28 -38.55 -7.65
N ASP A 3 -21.62 -37.72 -6.67
CA ASP A 3 -21.56 -36.27 -6.84
C ASP A 3 -20.09 -35.88 -7.03
N SER A 4 -19.78 -35.25 -8.16
CA SER A 4 -18.46 -34.66 -8.43
C SER A 4 -18.41 -33.34 -7.67
N GLU A 5 -17.98 -33.43 -6.42
CA GLU A 5 -17.57 -32.27 -5.64
C GLU A 5 -16.50 -31.53 -6.42
N THR A 6 -16.80 -30.28 -6.75
CA THR A 6 -15.79 -29.31 -7.17
C THR A 6 -14.73 -29.30 -6.09
N GLU A 7 -13.55 -29.85 -6.38
CA GLU A 7 -12.37 -29.74 -5.52
C GLU A 7 -11.89 -28.28 -5.61
N ALA A 8 -12.68 -27.37 -5.05
CA ALA A 8 -12.24 -26.05 -4.70
C ALA A 8 -11.23 -26.24 -3.58
N LYS A 9 -9.98 -26.48 -3.96
CA LYS A 9 -8.78 -26.36 -3.12
C LYS A 9 -9.05 -25.22 -2.15
N PRO A 10 -8.94 -25.44 -0.82
CA PRO A 10 -9.48 -24.48 0.12
C PRO A 10 -8.86 -23.12 -0.16
N ILE A 11 -9.69 -22.08 -0.16
CA ILE A 11 -9.27 -20.68 -0.32
C ILE A 11 -8.13 -20.32 0.67
N SER A 12 -7.95 -21.15 1.72
CA SER A 12 -7.02 -21.07 2.84
C SER A 12 -5.51 -21.20 2.55
N LEU A 13 -5.02 -21.03 1.31
CA LEU A 13 -3.57 -21.03 1.04
C LEU A 13 -3.13 -20.00 -0.01
N LEU A 14 -3.98 -19.02 -0.28
CA LEU A 14 -3.67 -17.95 -1.21
C LEU A 14 -3.35 -16.70 -0.40
N GLU A 15 -2.15 -16.67 0.16
CA GLU A 15 -1.50 -15.49 0.74
C GLU A 15 -1.23 -14.44 -0.36
N ARG A 16 -2.29 -13.93 -1.00
CA ARG A 16 -2.17 -12.90 -2.03
C ARG A 16 -2.07 -11.58 -1.32
N CYS A 17 -0.87 -11.02 -1.35
CA CYS A 17 -0.67 -9.62 -1.03
C CYS A 17 -1.64 -8.73 -1.83
N TRP A 18 -2.14 -7.65 -1.24
CA TRP A 18 -3.09 -6.75 -1.91
C TRP A 18 -2.51 -6.21 -3.22
N CYS A 19 -1.23 -5.85 -3.23
CA CYS A 19 -0.52 -5.52 -4.45
C CYS A 19 0.13 -6.75 -5.07
N ARG A 20 -0.19 -7.03 -6.34
CA ARG A 20 0.53 -7.99 -7.18
C ARG A 20 1.70 -7.36 -7.96
N SER A 21 1.61 -6.06 -8.22
CA SER A 21 2.63 -5.26 -8.89
C SER A 21 2.54 -3.81 -8.39
N THR A 22 3.53 -3.00 -8.72
CA THR A 22 3.56 -1.58 -8.33
C THR A 22 3.85 -0.70 -9.53
N LEU A 23 3.32 0.53 -9.50
CA LEU A 23 3.66 1.59 -10.43
C LEU A 23 4.82 2.43 -9.87
N ASN A 24 5.82 2.70 -10.69
CA ASN A 24 6.95 3.56 -10.34
C ASN A 24 6.65 5.05 -10.57
N THR A 25 5.68 5.35 -11.43
CA THR A 25 5.34 6.71 -11.82
C THR A 25 3.86 6.97 -11.57
N VAL A 26 3.57 7.61 -10.44
CA VAL A 26 2.24 8.13 -10.12
C VAL A 26 2.37 9.61 -9.77
N PRO A 27 1.71 10.52 -10.50
CA PRO A 27 1.78 11.94 -10.20
C PRO A 27 1.16 12.24 -8.83
N GLN A 28 1.94 12.84 -7.93
CA GLN A 28 1.47 13.16 -6.57
C GLN A 28 0.16 13.99 -6.58
N ARG A 29 0.03 14.93 -7.52
CA ARG A 29 -1.17 15.77 -7.70
C ARG A 29 -2.48 15.01 -7.97
N SER A 30 -2.36 13.77 -8.47
CA SER A 30 -3.50 12.91 -8.80
C SER A 30 -3.98 12.07 -7.62
N ILE A 31 -3.19 12.00 -6.54
CA ILE A 31 -3.45 11.19 -5.37
C ILE A 31 -4.35 11.96 -4.41
N ARG A 32 -5.39 11.28 -3.91
CA ARG A 32 -6.31 11.75 -2.89
C ARG A 32 -5.92 11.21 -1.50
N GLU A 33 -5.52 9.95 -1.44
CA GLU A 33 -5.24 9.24 -0.19
C GLU A 33 -4.13 8.22 -0.43
N ILE A 34 -3.32 7.97 0.60
CA ILE A 34 -2.28 6.93 0.61
C ILE A 34 -2.53 6.02 1.81
N LYS A 35 -2.57 4.71 1.56
CA LYS A 35 -2.67 3.65 2.56
C LYS A 35 -1.35 2.88 2.61
N PHE A 36 -0.81 2.72 3.81
CA PHE A 36 0.36 1.91 4.08
C PHE A 36 -0.08 0.61 4.71
N LEU A 37 0.43 -0.51 4.21
CA LEU A 37 -0.06 -1.83 4.58
C LEU A 37 1.10 -2.71 4.99
N HIS A 38 0.92 -3.30 6.16
CA HIS A 38 1.79 -4.31 6.71
C HIS A 38 0.95 -5.58 6.88
N THR A 39 0.98 -6.42 5.84
CA THR A 39 0.29 -7.70 5.83
C THR A 39 1.33 -8.79 6.12
N PRO A 40 1.07 -9.73 7.04
CA PRO A 40 1.95 -10.88 7.25
C PRO A 40 2.25 -11.59 5.94
N HIS A 41 3.47 -12.12 5.80
CA HIS A 41 3.93 -12.84 4.59
C HIS A 41 3.97 -11.99 3.30
N CYS A 42 3.76 -10.67 3.40
CA CYS A 42 3.86 -9.75 2.28
C CYS A 42 4.92 -8.66 2.51
N PRO A 43 5.60 -8.21 1.44
CA PRO A 43 6.43 -7.02 1.55
C PRO A 43 5.56 -5.81 1.90
N PHE A 44 6.17 -4.78 2.48
CA PHE A 44 5.47 -3.52 2.76
C PHE A 44 4.81 -2.96 1.49
N GLN A 45 3.50 -2.70 1.56
CA GLN A 45 2.73 -2.26 0.40
C GLN A 45 2.19 -0.86 0.59
N VAL A 46 2.11 -0.14 -0.53
CA VAL A 46 1.58 1.23 -0.56
C VAL A 46 0.51 1.31 -1.63
N ILE A 47 -0.70 1.69 -1.24
CA ILE A 47 -1.81 1.91 -2.16
C ILE A 47 -2.15 3.39 -2.18
N ALA A 48 -2.22 3.99 -3.36
CA ALA A 48 -2.82 5.30 -3.55
C ALA A 48 -4.22 5.18 -4.11
N LYS A 49 -5.15 5.89 -3.47
CA LYS A 49 -6.44 6.22 -4.08
C LYS A 49 -6.28 7.52 -4.83
N LEU A 50 -6.56 7.49 -6.13
CA LEU A 50 -6.52 8.63 -7.01
C LEU A 50 -7.82 9.44 -6.91
N LYS A 51 -7.78 10.70 -7.36
CA LYS A 51 -8.95 11.60 -7.38
C LYS A 51 -10.12 11.08 -8.22
N ASN A 52 -9.83 10.26 -9.22
CA ASN A 52 -10.83 9.55 -10.03
C ASN A 52 -11.33 8.24 -9.38
N ASN A 53 -11.10 8.07 -8.09
CA ASN A 53 -11.47 6.90 -7.27
C ASN A 53 -10.79 5.57 -7.66
N ARG A 54 -9.84 5.57 -8.60
CA ARG A 54 -9.03 4.38 -8.89
C ARG A 54 -8.01 4.16 -7.77
N GLU A 55 -7.81 2.91 -7.39
CA GLU A 55 -6.75 2.53 -6.47
C GLU A 55 -5.61 1.88 -7.24
N VAL A 56 -4.38 2.29 -6.94
CA VAL A 56 -3.16 1.77 -7.58
C VAL A 56 -2.10 1.52 -6.52
N CYS A 57 -1.36 0.42 -6.69
CA CYS A 57 -0.20 0.13 -5.87
C CYS A 57 1.02 0.92 -6.36
N ILE A 58 1.74 1.57 -5.45
CA ILE A 58 2.91 2.41 -5.75
C ILE A 58 4.16 1.75 -5.18
N ASN A 59 5.27 1.89 -5.90
CA ASN A 59 6.55 1.45 -5.39
C ASN A 59 6.97 2.33 -4.19
N PRO A 60 7.22 1.76 -3.00
CA PRO A 60 7.65 2.53 -1.82
C PRO A 60 8.97 3.30 -2.03
N LYS A 61 9.77 2.93 -3.04
CA LYS A 61 11.02 3.61 -3.42
C LYS A 61 10.83 4.81 -4.34
N THR A 62 9.59 5.21 -4.64
CA THR A 62 9.33 6.38 -5.48
C THR A 62 9.83 7.66 -4.80
N LYS A 63 10.62 8.48 -5.51
CA LYS A 63 11.30 9.66 -4.95
C LYS A 63 10.37 10.62 -4.19
N TRP A 64 9.24 10.98 -4.80
CA TRP A 64 8.29 11.91 -4.17
C TRP A 64 7.67 11.32 -2.90
N LEU A 65 7.43 10.01 -2.86
CA LEU A 65 6.84 9.32 -1.72
C LEU A 65 7.83 9.28 -0.55
N GLN A 66 9.11 8.98 -0.83
CA GLN A 66 10.17 9.05 0.17
C GLN A 66 10.32 10.47 0.74
N GLN A 67 10.29 11.49 -0.12
CA GLN A 67 10.38 12.88 0.31
C GLN A 67 9.17 13.29 1.18
N TYR A 68 7.96 12.85 0.80
CA TYR A 68 6.74 13.08 1.56
C TYR A 68 6.86 12.49 2.98
N LEU A 69 7.27 11.22 3.08
CA LEU A 69 7.48 10.53 4.36
C LEU A 69 8.55 11.22 5.22
N LYS A 70 9.69 11.58 4.62
CA LYS A 70 10.77 12.30 5.31
C LYS A 70 10.26 13.62 5.91
N ASN A 71 9.53 14.40 5.13
CA ASN A 71 8.96 15.67 5.58
C ASN A 71 7.94 15.46 6.72
N ALA A 72 7.09 14.44 6.64
CA ALA A 72 6.12 14.12 7.68
C ALA A 72 6.81 13.74 9.00
N ILE A 73 7.84 12.88 8.95
CA ILE A 73 8.63 12.49 10.13
C ILE A 73 9.35 13.70 10.73
N SER A 74 9.97 14.55 9.90
CA SER A 74 10.65 15.76 10.35
C SER A 74 9.70 16.73 11.06
N LYS A 75 8.44 16.86 10.61
CA LYS A 75 7.43 17.68 11.29
C LYS A 75 7.07 17.12 12.66
N ILE A 76 6.87 15.80 12.78
CA ILE A 76 6.55 15.14 14.06
C ILE A 76 7.71 15.28 15.05
N LYS A 77 8.95 15.15 14.60
CA LYS A 77 10.13 15.34 15.47
C LYS A 77 10.22 16.78 15.99
N LYS A 78 9.96 17.77 15.13
CA LYS A 78 9.96 19.18 15.52
C LYS A 78 8.85 19.50 16.52
N SER A 79 7.62 19.02 16.30
CA SER A 79 6.52 19.27 17.24
C SER A 79 6.86 18.76 18.64
N ARG A 80 7.35 17.52 18.75
CA ARG A 80 7.76 16.91 20.03
C ARG A 80 8.89 17.65 20.75
N GLN A 81 9.74 18.37 20.02
CA GLN A 81 10.84 19.16 20.60
C GLN A 81 10.36 20.53 21.14
N THR A 82 9.20 21.01 20.68
CA THR A 82 8.62 22.30 21.07
C THR A 82 7.69 22.16 22.28
N ASP A 83 7.32 20.92 22.63
CA ASP A 83 6.47 20.57 23.78
C ASP A 83 7.29 20.28 25.07
N ILE A 84 8.60 20.56 25.08
CA ILE A 84 9.53 20.44 26.22
C ILE A 84 10.09 21.81 26.58
#